data_AF-A0A9P9T2K4-F1
#
_entry.id   AF-A0A9P9T2K4-F1
#
_cell.length_a   1.000
_cell.length_b   1.000
_cell.length_c   1.000
_cell.angle_alpha   90.00
_cell.angle_beta   90.00
_cell.angle_gamma   90.00
#
_symmetry.space_group_name_H-M   'P 1'
#
loop_
_entity.id
_entity.type
_entity.pdbx_description
1 polymer ?
#
loop_
_entity_poly.entity_id
_entity_poly.type
_entity_poly.pdbx_seq_one_letter_code
_entity_poly.pdbx_strand_id
1 'polypeptide(L)'
;MFAPDAQAQIYSSTDMDDMIKRKSTKKERKGSKKGKLKHGDFHEQPRVAIQRMRSVVGTFLYMKEKRVNDIFIAQVDRIGYQLENIENALAKNPRTVERKYSEPDENGNYKRVVTFRNWEPQKLKEKWFEYMDKVYEKANKKGQDFMRENLKRLNDEYNNGKLIKQADVDKERDKDKQNELKVEKQLRDDMKDYISKLEAKWAAAKDWPKPKWNAQAPSGVL
;
A
#
# COMPACT_ATOMS: atom_id res chain seq x y z
N MET A 1 18.86 8.43 -0.40
CA MET A 1 17.66 8.42 0.48
C MET A 1 16.58 7.61 -0.23
N PHE A 2 16.21 6.45 0.30
CA PHE A 2 15.06 5.69 -0.17
C PHE A 2 13.79 6.32 0.42
N ALA A 3 13.32 7.40 -0.21
CA ALA A 3 11.97 7.88 0.06
C ALA A 3 11.01 6.96 -0.71
N PRO A 4 10.23 6.09 -0.05
CA PRO A 4 9.15 5.42 -0.73
C PRO A 4 8.24 6.50 -1.31
N ASP A 5 7.92 6.37 -2.60
CA ASP A 5 7.09 7.34 -3.31
C ASP A 5 5.78 7.54 -2.53
N ALA A 6 5.65 8.71 -1.90
CA ALA A 6 4.52 9.05 -1.04
C ALA A 6 3.19 9.09 -1.82
N GLN A 7 3.25 9.05 -3.16
CA GLN A 7 2.11 9.11 -4.05
C GLN A 7 1.71 7.76 -4.65
N ALA A 8 2.49 6.69 -4.45
CA ALA A 8 2.12 5.37 -4.95
C ALA A 8 0.81 4.96 -4.26
N GLN A 9 -0.33 4.97 -4.96
CA GLN A 9 -1.61 4.51 -4.42
C GLN A 9 -1.62 2.97 -4.32
N ILE A 10 -2.45 2.36 -3.46
CA ILE A 10 -2.57 0.87 -3.42
C ILE A 10 -3.13 0.38 -4.77
N TYR A 11 -4.20 1.04 -5.22
CA TYR A 11 -4.74 0.97 -6.57
C TYR A 11 -5.16 2.38 -6.99
N SER A 12 -5.20 2.65 -8.29
CA SER A 12 -5.68 3.93 -8.82
C SER A 12 -7.10 4.23 -8.33
N SER A 13 -7.29 5.40 -7.71
CA SER A 13 -8.60 5.82 -7.20
C SER A 13 -9.64 5.93 -8.31
N THR A 14 -9.24 6.35 -9.51
CA THR A 14 -10.13 6.43 -10.68
C THR A 14 -10.52 5.03 -11.16
N ASP A 15 -9.56 4.11 -11.22
CA ASP A 15 -9.84 2.73 -11.65
C ASP A 15 -10.78 2.03 -10.67
N MET A 16 -10.63 2.27 -9.36
CA MET A 16 -11.56 1.76 -8.36
C MET A 16 -12.97 2.35 -8.53
N ASP A 17 -13.11 3.66 -8.76
CA ASP A 17 -14.41 4.28 -9.03
C ASP A 17 -15.05 3.71 -10.30
N ASP A 18 -14.26 3.58 -11.37
CA ASP A 18 -14.70 3.04 -12.65
C ASP A 18 -15.16 1.60 -12.51
N MET A 19 -14.45 0.74 -11.77
CA MET A 19 -14.88 -0.64 -11.53
C MET A 19 -16.16 -0.73 -10.69
N ILE A 20 -16.27 0.08 -9.62
CA ILE A 20 -17.43 0.07 -8.73
C ILE A 20 -18.68 0.53 -9.48
N LYS A 21 -18.57 1.62 -10.25
CA LYS A 21 -19.66 2.21 -11.03
C LYS A 21 -19.84 1.60 -12.42
N ARG A 22 -18.94 0.70 -12.82
CA ARG A 22 -18.89 0.05 -14.13
C ARG A 22 -18.78 1.06 -15.29
N LYS A 23 -17.97 2.11 -15.12
CA LYS A 23 -17.77 3.13 -16.18
C LYS A 23 -16.87 2.59 -17.29
N SER A 24 -17.27 2.83 -18.55
CA SER A 24 -16.45 2.59 -19.73
C SER A 24 -15.45 3.73 -19.96
N THR A 25 -14.19 3.40 -20.27
CA THR A 25 -13.12 4.38 -20.54
C THR A 25 -13.10 4.95 -21.97
N LYS A 26 -14.21 4.93 -22.72
CA LYS A 26 -14.30 5.67 -24.00
C LYS A 26 -15.60 6.45 -24.10
N LYS A 27 -15.46 7.78 -24.21
CA LYS A 27 -16.52 8.67 -24.70
C LYS A 27 -17.15 8.03 -25.95
N GLU A 28 -18.45 7.77 -25.86
CA GLU A 28 -19.29 7.36 -26.97
C GLU A 28 -19.17 8.38 -28.10
N ARG A 29 -18.40 8.06 -29.14
CA ARG A 29 -18.69 8.63 -30.47
C ARG A 29 -19.90 7.88 -30.99
N LYS A 30 -20.98 8.61 -31.25
CA LYS A 30 -22.23 8.13 -31.88
C LYS A 30 -21.86 7.18 -33.04
N GLY A 31 -22.16 5.88 -32.88
CA GLY A 31 -21.88 4.85 -33.89
C GLY A 31 -20.72 3.89 -33.63
N SER A 32 -19.95 4.03 -32.54
CA SER A 32 -18.89 3.05 -32.20
C SER A 32 -19.44 1.90 -31.34
N LYS A 33 -19.22 0.65 -31.77
CA LYS A 33 -19.52 -0.58 -31.00
C LYS A 33 -18.99 -0.43 -29.56
N LYS A 34 -19.81 -0.80 -28.56
CA LYS A 34 -19.53 -0.75 -27.10
C LYS A 34 -18.03 -0.84 -26.83
N GLY A 35 -17.43 0.27 -26.39
CA GLY A 35 -15.99 0.32 -26.10
C GLY A 35 -15.62 -0.77 -25.10
N LYS A 36 -14.53 -1.49 -25.35
CA LYS A 36 -14.02 -2.50 -24.44
C LYS A 36 -13.77 -1.85 -23.08
N LEU A 37 -14.36 -2.44 -22.05
CA LEU A 37 -14.13 -2.07 -20.67
C LEU A 37 -12.67 -2.35 -20.27
N LYS A 38 -12.06 -1.44 -19.50
CA LYS A 38 -10.66 -1.59 -19.05
C LYS A 38 -10.46 -2.78 -18.11
N HIS A 39 -11.53 -3.25 -17.45
CA HIS A 39 -11.46 -4.22 -16.35
C HIS A 39 -12.28 -5.50 -16.57
N GLY A 40 -12.41 -5.95 -17.83
CA GLY A 40 -13.18 -7.15 -18.16
C GLY A 40 -14.69 -6.88 -18.24
N ASP A 41 -15.50 -7.93 -18.07
CA ASP A 41 -16.94 -7.85 -18.26
C ASP A 41 -17.64 -6.90 -17.29
N PHE A 42 -18.67 -6.20 -17.78
CA PHE A 42 -19.38 -5.13 -17.08
C PHE A 42 -19.88 -5.55 -15.68
N HIS A 43 -20.42 -6.76 -15.57
CA HIS A 43 -20.95 -7.31 -14.32
C HIS A 43 -19.87 -7.89 -13.40
N GLU A 44 -18.65 -8.10 -13.89
CA GLU A 44 -17.53 -8.63 -13.10
C GLU A 44 -16.70 -7.53 -12.43
N GLN A 45 -16.71 -6.29 -12.94
CA GLN A 45 -15.90 -5.21 -12.38
C GLN A 45 -16.15 -4.92 -10.89
N PRO A 46 -17.41 -4.90 -10.39
CA PRO A 46 -17.65 -4.69 -8.96
C PRO A 46 -17.09 -5.84 -8.12
N ARG A 47 -17.14 -7.07 -8.62
CA ARG A 47 -16.55 -8.25 -7.98
C ARG A 47 -15.02 -8.12 -7.91
N VAL A 48 -14.39 -7.64 -8.99
CA VAL A 48 -12.93 -7.35 -9.02
C VAL A 48 -12.55 -6.25 -8.03
N ALA A 49 -13.35 -5.18 -7.92
CA ALA A 49 -13.12 -4.14 -6.91
C ALA A 49 -13.15 -4.70 -5.49
N ILE A 50 -14.15 -5.54 -5.17
CA ILE A 50 -14.23 -6.25 -3.89
C ILE A 50 -13.02 -7.15 -3.66
N GLN A 51 -12.57 -7.91 -4.68
CA GLN A 51 -11.39 -8.77 -4.56
C GLN A 51 -10.13 -7.95 -4.21
N ARG A 52 -9.92 -6.80 -4.85
CA ARG A 52 -8.79 -5.89 -4.53
C ARG A 52 -8.85 -5.38 -3.10
N MET A 53 -10.04 -5.06 -2.60
CA MET A 53 -10.23 -4.67 -1.19
C MET A 53 -9.98 -5.86 -0.24
N ARG A 54 -10.38 -7.08 -0.61
CA ARG A 54 -10.03 -8.30 0.14
C ARG A 54 -8.53 -8.54 0.20
N SER A 55 -7.77 -8.18 -0.83
CA SER A 55 -6.30 -8.24 -0.79
C SER A 55 -5.73 -7.33 0.30
N VAL A 56 -6.26 -6.11 0.46
CA VAL A 56 -5.84 -5.19 1.52
C VAL A 56 -6.16 -5.75 2.91
N VAL A 57 -7.35 -6.32 3.09
CA VAL A 57 -7.70 -7.06 4.31
C VAL A 57 -6.70 -8.19 4.58
N GLY A 58 -6.36 -8.97 3.55
CA GLY A 58 -5.38 -10.05 3.63
C GLY A 58 -4.00 -9.57 4.09
N THR A 59 -3.52 -8.45 3.55
CA THR A 59 -2.26 -7.82 3.98
C THR A 59 -2.29 -7.44 5.45
N PHE A 60 -3.37 -6.83 5.94
CA PHE A 60 -3.50 -6.47 7.36
C PHE A 60 -3.49 -7.71 8.26
N LEU A 61 -4.20 -8.78 7.86
CA LEU A 61 -4.19 -10.04 8.60
C LEU A 61 -2.80 -10.70 8.59
N TYR A 62 -2.12 -10.71 7.45
CA TYR A 62 -0.76 -11.23 7.33
C TYR A 62 0.23 -10.49 8.22
N MET A 63 0.16 -9.15 8.25
CA MET A 63 1.04 -8.34 9.10
C MET A 63 0.73 -8.47 10.59
N LYS A 64 -0.47 -8.93 10.95
CA LYS A 64 -0.87 -9.26 12.33
C LYS A 64 -0.44 -10.66 12.75
N GLU A 65 -0.07 -11.53 11.81
CA GLU A 65 0.36 -12.88 12.14
C GLU A 65 1.62 -12.84 13.00
N LYS A 66 1.57 -13.50 14.18
CA LYS A 66 2.64 -13.43 15.19
C LYS A 66 4.01 -13.72 14.58
N ARG A 67 4.14 -14.79 13.80
CA ARG A 67 5.41 -15.19 13.19
C ARG A 67 5.95 -14.15 12.22
N VAL A 68 5.08 -13.58 11.39
CA VAL A 68 5.44 -12.53 10.43
C VAL A 68 5.89 -11.28 11.17
N ASN A 69 5.13 -10.86 12.17
CA ASN A 69 5.44 -9.71 13.01
C ASN A 69 6.77 -9.89 13.76
N ASP A 70 7.02 -11.05 14.34
CA ASP A 70 8.26 -11.37 15.05
C ASP A 70 9.48 -11.31 14.10
N ILE A 71 9.37 -11.88 12.89
CA ILE A 71 10.43 -11.79 11.86
C ILE A 71 10.67 -10.34 11.46
N PHE A 72 9.60 -9.57 11.25
CA PHE A 72 9.70 -8.18 10.84
C PHE A 72 10.40 -7.33 11.89
N ILE A 73 10.01 -7.47 13.16
CA ILE A 73 10.68 -6.81 14.30
C ILE A 73 12.17 -7.18 14.33
N ALA A 74 12.49 -8.47 14.25
CA ALA A 74 13.88 -8.94 14.29
C ALA A 74 14.74 -8.35 13.16
N GLN A 75 14.20 -8.18 11.95
CA GLN A 75 14.93 -7.53 10.85
C GLN A 75 15.10 -6.02 11.07
N VAL A 76 14.07 -5.33 11.54
CA VAL A 76 14.15 -3.90 11.86
C VAL A 76 15.21 -3.65 12.92
N ASP A 77 15.22 -4.44 13.99
CA ASP A 77 16.20 -4.34 15.07
C ASP A 77 17.61 -4.67 14.55
N ARG A 78 17.78 -5.77 13.81
CA ARG A 78 19.07 -6.16 13.24
C ARG A 78 19.69 -5.04 12.39
N ILE A 79 18.90 -4.40 11.51
CA ILE A 79 19.39 -3.29 10.68
C ILE A 79 19.78 -2.10 11.57
N GLY A 80 18.98 -1.77 12.58
CA GLY A 80 19.29 -0.72 13.55
C GLY A 80 20.64 -0.94 14.25
N TYR A 81 20.88 -2.17 14.74
CA TYR A 81 22.16 -2.52 15.36
C TYR A 81 23.34 -2.54 14.38
N GLN A 82 23.12 -2.97 13.13
CA GLN A 82 24.17 -2.91 12.11
C GLN A 82 24.58 -1.47 11.79
N LEU A 83 23.63 -0.54 11.76
CA LEU A 83 23.91 0.88 11.56
C LEU A 83 24.73 1.47 12.72
N GLU A 84 24.39 1.13 13.96
CA GLU A 84 25.17 1.50 15.15
C GLU A 84 26.59 0.93 15.11
N ASN A 85 26.76 -0.33 14.72
CA ASN A 85 28.07 -0.96 14.58
C ASN A 85 28.92 -0.28 13.49
N ILE A 86 28.31 0.07 12.35
CA ILE A 86 28.99 0.83 11.29
C ILE A 86 29.43 2.19 11.83
N GLU A 87 28.54 2.90 12.50
CA GLU A 87 28.81 4.22 13.06
C GLU A 87 29.96 4.20 14.08
N ASN A 88 30.00 3.16 14.93
CA ASN A 88 31.06 2.95 15.91
C ASN A 88 32.41 2.55 15.29
N ALA A 89 32.39 1.90 14.13
CA ALA A 89 33.59 1.49 13.40
C ALA A 89 34.20 2.61 12.54
N LEU A 90 33.49 3.70 12.29
CA LEU A 90 33.99 4.84 11.52
C LEU A 90 35.11 5.58 12.27
N ALA A 91 36.03 6.18 11.50
CA ALA A 91 37.22 6.81 12.04
C ALA A 91 36.87 8.03 12.91
N LYS A 92 37.08 7.91 14.23
CA LYS A 92 36.83 8.96 15.22
C LYS A 92 37.92 10.03 15.27
N ASN A 93 39.07 9.74 14.66
CA ASN A 93 40.19 10.66 14.54
C ASN A 93 40.38 11.08 13.07
N PRO A 94 40.85 12.30 12.80
CA PRO A 94 41.21 12.72 11.45
C PRO A 94 42.23 11.74 10.85
N ARG A 95 42.02 11.36 9.59
CA ARG A 95 42.94 10.45 8.88
C ARG A 95 43.65 11.21 7.78
N THR A 96 44.97 11.17 7.81
CA THR A 96 45.82 11.74 6.79
C THR A 96 46.24 10.65 5.81
N VAL A 97 46.03 10.87 4.50
CA VAL A 97 46.40 9.92 3.45
C VAL A 97 47.22 10.63 2.38
N GLU A 98 48.40 10.10 2.08
CA GLU A 98 49.16 10.52 0.89
C GLU A 98 48.52 9.92 -0.36
N ARG A 99 48.09 10.77 -1.29
CA ARG A 99 47.60 10.36 -2.61
C ARG A 99 48.61 10.77 -3.67
N LYS A 100 48.96 9.82 -4.55
CA LYS A 100 49.70 10.10 -5.77
C LYS A 100 48.72 10.54 -6.86
N TYR A 101 49.03 11.65 -7.50
CA TYR A 101 48.26 12.17 -8.62
C TYR A 101 49.07 12.06 -9.92
N SER A 102 48.37 11.98 -11.04
CA SER A 102 48.97 11.90 -12.39
C SER A 102 49.58 13.23 -12.84
N GLU A 103 49.09 14.34 -12.29
CA GLU A 103 49.56 15.69 -12.59
C GLU A 103 50.16 16.33 -11.31
N PRO A 104 51.29 17.04 -11.42
CA PRO A 104 51.91 17.71 -10.29
C PRO A 104 51.11 18.95 -9.88
N ASP A 105 51.19 19.34 -8.61
CA ASP A 105 50.68 20.63 -8.16
C ASP A 105 51.57 21.81 -8.62
N GLU A 106 51.16 23.05 -8.30
CA GLU A 106 51.85 24.30 -8.66
C GLU A 106 53.33 24.35 -8.20
N ASN A 107 53.73 23.49 -7.27
CA ASN A 107 55.10 23.38 -6.74
C ASN A 107 55.85 22.15 -7.27
N GLY A 108 55.30 21.41 -8.25
CA GLY A 108 55.92 20.22 -8.83
C GLY A 108 55.72 18.93 -8.03
N ASN A 109 54.87 18.92 -6.99
CA ASN A 109 54.67 17.74 -6.15
C ASN A 109 53.57 16.82 -6.71
N TYR A 110 53.91 15.55 -6.90
CA TYR A 110 52.98 14.49 -7.32
C TYR A 110 52.25 13.81 -6.14
N LYS A 111 52.58 14.21 -4.91
CA LYS A 111 52.00 13.67 -3.68
C LYS A 111 51.28 14.79 -2.95
N ARG A 112 49.97 14.64 -2.76
CA ARG A 112 49.20 15.50 -1.86
C ARG A 112 48.80 14.75 -0.61
N VAL A 113 49.01 15.40 0.52
CA VAL A 113 48.53 14.97 1.82
C VAL A 113 47.08 15.41 1.95
N VAL A 114 46.13 14.47 1.95
CA VAL A 114 44.71 14.76 2.14
C VAL A 114 44.33 14.36 3.56
N THR A 115 43.86 15.32 4.36
CA THR A 115 43.33 15.08 5.69
C THR A 115 41.81 14.97 5.62
N PHE A 116 41.29 13.78 5.91
CA PHE A 116 39.86 13.56 6.08
C PHE A 116 39.45 13.95 7.49
N ARG A 117 38.33 14.70 7.60
CA ARG A 117 37.72 15.02 8.90
C ARG A 117 37.30 13.73 9.60
N ASN A 118 37.32 13.76 10.92
CA ASN A 118 36.76 12.68 11.73
C ASN A 118 35.26 12.53 11.44
N TRP A 119 34.77 11.30 11.61
CA TRP A 119 33.35 11.03 11.59
C TRP A 119 32.69 11.55 12.87
N GLU A 120 31.59 12.27 12.70
CA GLU A 120 30.71 12.67 13.80
C GLU A 120 29.52 11.72 13.90
N PRO A 121 29.24 11.16 15.09
CA PRO A 121 28.07 10.32 15.30
C PRO A 121 26.77 11.04 14.88
N GLN A 122 26.01 10.39 14.02
CA GLN A 122 24.73 10.82 13.48
C GLN A 122 23.53 10.13 14.12
N LYS A 123 23.71 9.19 15.05
CA LYS A 123 22.64 8.42 15.70
C LYS A 123 21.82 7.64 14.67
N LEU A 124 22.51 6.84 13.84
CA LEU A 124 21.91 6.18 12.68
C LEU A 124 20.85 5.13 13.07
N LYS A 125 21.02 4.48 14.22
CA LYS A 125 20.07 3.52 14.78
C LYS A 125 18.76 4.19 15.17
N GLU A 126 18.81 5.30 15.88
CA GLU A 126 17.64 6.08 16.29
C GLU A 126 16.92 6.62 15.05
N LYS A 127 17.66 7.21 14.11
CA LYS A 127 17.10 7.68 12.83
C LYS A 127 16.43 6.55 12.03
N TRP A 128 16.98 5.33 12.09
CA TRP A 128 16.37 4.16 11.45
C TRP A 128 15.05 3.76 12.10
N PHE A 129 14.97 3.71 13.43
CA PHE A 129 13.72 3.40 14.12
C PHE A 129 12.65 4.49 13.90
N GLU A 130 13.03 5.77 13.95
CA GLU A 130 12.13 6.87 13.59
C GLU A 130 11.64 6.79 12.14
N TYR A 131 12.51 6.34 11.23
CA TYR A 131 12.12 6.10 9.85
C TYR A 131 11.10 4.96 9.75
N MET A 132 11.33 3.84 10.44
CA MET A 132 10.41 2.70 10.44
C MET A 132 9.05 3.02 11.07
N ASP A 133 9.03 3.85 12.12
CA ASP A 133 7.81 4.42 12.69
C ASP A 133 6.99 5.16 11.64
N LYS A 134 7.63 6.08 10.90
CA LYS A 134 6.98 6.85 9.83
C LYS A 134 6.53 5.95 8.67
N VAL A 135 7.29 4.91 8.32
CA VAL A 135 6.91 3.95 7.27
C VAL A 135 5.64 3.20 7.67
N TYR A 136 5.59 2.71 8.91
CA TYR A 136 4.41 2.02 9.43
C TYR A 136 3.18 2.92 9.49
N GLU A 137 3.31 4.13 10.05
CA GLU A 137 2.19 5.08 10.14
C GLU A 137 1.61 5.39 8.75
N LYS A 138 2.49 5.64 7.77
CA LYS A 138 2.08 5.88 6.39
C LYS A 138 1.39 4.67 5.77
N ALA A 139 1.93 3.46 5.95
CA ALA A 139 1.35 2.24 5.40
C ALA A 139 -0.03 1.94 6.01
N ASN A 140 -0.15 2.07 7.33
CA ASN A 140 -1.41 1.86 8.05
C ASN A 140 -2.47 2.88 7.60
N LYS A 141 -2.12 4.17 7.60
CA LYS A 141 -3.02 5.23 7.13
C LYS A 141 -3.48 5.01 5.69
N LYS A 142 -2.56 4.66 4.79
CA LYS A 142 -2.85 4.37 3.39
C LYS A 142 -3.85 3.23 3.22
N GLY A 143 -3.70 2.14 3.99
CA GLY A 143 -4.64 1.03 4.00
C GLY A 143 -6.03 1.43 4.52
N GLN A 144 -6.06 2.20 5.61
CA GLN A 144 -7.32 2.69 6.19
C GLN A 144 -8.06 3.66 5.26
N ASP A 145 -7.36 4.62 4.68
CA ASP A 145 -7.93 5.60 3.75
C ASP A 145 -8.48 4.90 2.51
N PHE A 146 -7.72 3.95 1.94
CA PHE A 146 -8.17 3.16 0.80
C PHE A 146 -9.46 2.37 1.10
N MET A 147 -9.52 1.68 2.24
CA MET A 147 -10.70 0.89 2.61
C MET A 147 -11.90 1.79 2.89
N ARG A 148 -11.71 2.90 3.62
CA ARG A 148 -12.76 3.86 3.96
C ARG A 148 -13.39 4.46 2.70
N GLU A 149 -12.58 4.93 1.76
CA GLU A 149 -13.06 5.55 0.53
C GLU A 149 -13.84 4.57 -0.34
N ASN A 150 -13.31 3.36 -0.54
CA ASN A 150 -13.92 2.40 -1.46
C ASN A 150 -15.13 1.67 -0.85
N LEU A 151 -15.16 1.45 0.47
CA LEU A 151 -16.36 0.98 1.16
C LEU A 151 -17.50 1.99 1.04
N LYS A 152 -17.19 3.29 1.22
CA LYS A 152 -18.17 4.36 1.00
C LYS A 152 -18.72 4.31 -0.44
N ARG A 153 -17.86 4.23 -1.46
CA ARG A 153 -18.29 4.14 -2.87
C ARG A 153 -19.16 2.92 -3.15
N LEU A 154 -18.80 1.75 -2.61
CA LEU A 154 -19.58 0.52 -2.76
C LEU A 154 -20.97 0.67 -2.11
N ASN A 155 -21.03 1.19 -0.89
CA ASN A 155 -22.29 1.44 -0.19
C ASN A 155 -23.15 2.48 -0.92
N ASP A 156 -22.55 3.55 -1.43
CA ASP A 156 -23.28 4.58 -2.20
C ASP A 156 -23.86 4.01 -3.51
N GLU A 157 -23.19 3.04 -4.13
CA GLU A 157 -23.61 2.46 -5.42
C GLU A 157 -24.59 1.28 -5.31
N TYR A 158 -24.42 0.45 -4.28
CA TYR A 158 -25.18 -0.78 -4.06
C TYR A 158 -26.08 -0.73 -2.80
N ASN A 159 -26.52 0.47 -2.38
CA ASN A 159 -27.44 0.61 -1.25
C ASN A 159 -28.84 0.04 -1.53
N ASN A 160 -29.59 -0.16 -0.43
CA ASN A 160 -30.97 -0.65 -0.46
C ASN A 160 -31.93 0.22 -1.30
N GLY A 161 -31.66 1.52 -1.42
CA GLY A 161 -32.48 2.45 -2.21
C GLY A 161 -32.35 2.26 -3.73
N LYS A 162 -31.26 1.61 -4.17
CA LYS A 162 -30.99 1.29 -5.58
C LYS A 162 -31.25 -0.19 -5.93
N LEU A 163 -31.87 -0.97 -5.03
CA LEU A 163 -32.21 -2.37 -5.32
C LEU A 163 -33.40 -2.45 -6.30
N ILE A 164 -33.30 -3.37 -7.27
CA ILE A 164 -34.36 -3.64 -8.23
C ILE A 164 -35.32 -4.65 -7.59
N LYS A 165 -36.61 -4.31 -7.49
CA LYS A 165 -37.61 -5.24 -6.93
C LYS A 165 -38.06 -6.22 -8.01
N GLN A 166 -38.45 -7.43 -7.58
CA GLN A 166 -38.97 -8.43 -8.52
C GLN A 166 -40.20 -7.91 -9.28
N ALA A 167 -41.06 -7.13 -8.61
CA ALA A 167 -42.22 -6.50 -9.26
C ALA A 167 -41.84 -5.52 -10.39
N ASP A 168 -40.66 -4.90 -10.35
CA ASP A 168 -40.20 -4.01 -11.42
C ASP A 168 -39.72 -4.83 -12.64
N VAL A 169 -39.12 -5.99 -12.39
CA VAL A 169 -38.75 -6.97 -13.42
C VAL A 169 -39.99 -7.57 -14.09
N ASP A 170 -41.00 -7.92 -13.31
CA ASP A 170 -42.21 -8.60 -13.79
C ASP A 170 -43.14 -7.67 -14.59
N LYS A 171 -43.05 -6.34 -14.36
CA LYS A 171 -43.78 -5.32 -15.11
C LYS A 171 -43.19 -5.03 -16.49
N GLU A 172 -41.92 -5.37 -16.72
CA GLU A 172 -41.27 -5.17 -18.01
C GLU A 172 -41.83 -6.15 -19.05
N ARG A 173 -42.28 -5.60 -20.18
CA ARG A 173 -42.92 -6.37 -21.26
C ARG A 173 -41.92 -6.82 -22.31
N ASP A 174 -40.81 -6.11 -22.44
CA ASP A 174 -39.71 -6.44 -23.33
C ASP A 174 -38.86 -7.56 -22.72
N LYS A 175 -38.79 -8.72 -23.40
CA LYS A 175 -38.05 -9.90 -22.90
C LYS A 175 -36.56 -9.64 -22.72
N ASP A 176 -35.95 -8.83 -23.59
CA ASP A 176 -34.52 -8.57 -23.52
C ASP A 176 -34.22 -7.67 -22.32
N LYS A 177 -35.01 -6.60 -22.14
CA LYS A 177 -34.89 -5.73 -20.96
C LYS A 177 -35.23 -6.44 -19.66
N GLN A 178 -36.22 -7.33 -19.68
CA GLN A 178 -36.55 -8.15 -18.51
C GLN A 178 -35.37 -9.02 -18.09
N ASN A 179 -34.67 -9.64 -19.04
CA ASN A 179 -33.47 -10.44 -18.76
C ASN A 179 -32.33 -9.57 -18.22
N GLU A 180 -32.10 -8.38 -18.78
CA GLU A 180 -31.10 -7.43 -18.26
C GLU A 180 -31.41 -7.03 -16.81
N LEU A 181 -32.68 -6.73 -16.48
CA LEU A 181 -33.11 -6.40 -15.12
C LEU A 181 -32.93 -7.58 -14.15
N LYS A 182 -33.17 -8.82 -14.59
CA LYS A 182 -32.92 -10.02 -13.76
C LYS A 182 -31.44 -10.15 -13.40
N VAL A 183 -30.55 -10.00 -14.38
CA VAL A 183 -29.10 -10.06 -14.18
C VAL A 183 -28.63 -8.92 -13.26
N GLU A 184 -29.12 -7.70 -13.48
CA GLU A 184 -28.77 -6.54 -12.67
C GLU A 184 -29.26 -6.69 -11.22
N LYS A 185 -30.48 -7.20 -11.02
CA LYS A 185 -31.02 -7.49 -9.69
C LYS A 185 -30.12 -8.48 -8.95
N GLN A 186 -29.79 -9.62 -9.58
CA GLN A 186 -28.92 -10.63 -8.99
C GLN A 186 -27.55 -10.04 -8.61
N LEU A 187 -26.96 -9.24 -9.49
CA LEU A 187 -25.68 -8.59 -9.21
C LEU A 187 -25.78 -7.67 -7.98
N ARG A 188 -26.85 -6.88 -7.85
CA ARG A 188 -27.03 -5.96 -6.71
C ARG A 188 -27.24 -6.73 -5.40
N ASP A 189 -27.98 -7.82 -5.43
CA ASP A 189 -28.17 -8.70 -4.28
C ASP A 189 -26.84 -9.36 -3.86
N ASP A 190 -26.06 -9.88 -4.82
CA ASP A 190 -24.71 -10.42 -4.56
C ASP A 190 -23.77 -9.37 -3.96
N MET A 191 -23.77 -8.15 -4.51
CA MET A 191 -22.93 -7.05 -4.01
C MET A 191 -23.26 -6.67 -2.58
N LYS A 192 -24.54 -6.63 -2.22
CA LYS A 192 -24.95 -6.37 -0.84
C LYS A 192 -24.35 -7.39 0.14
N ASP A 193 -24.42 -8.68 -0.18
CA ASP A 193 -23.82 -9.73 0.64
C ASP A 193 -22.29 -9.60 0.70
N TYR A 194 -21.63 -9.39 -0.45
CA TYR A 194 -20.17 -9.29 -0.49
C TYR A 194 -19.62 -8.05 0.22
N ILE A 195 -20.30 -6.91 0.12
CA ILE A 195 -19.96 -5.68 0.85
C ILE A 195 -20.08 -5.93 2.35
N SER A 196 -21.19 -6.50 2.81
CA SER A 196 -21.40 -6.83 4.24
C SER A 196 -20.29 -7.75 4.78
N LYS A 197 -19.93 -8.79 4.03
CA LYS A 197 -18.81 -9.70 4.38
C LYS A 197 -17.46 -8.98 4.38
N LEU A 198 -17.23 -8.06 3.45
CA LEU A 198 -16.00 -7.27 3.37
C LEU A 198 -15.88 -6.32 4.56
N GLU A 199 -16.95 -5.63 4.93
CA GLU A 199 -17.01 -4.76 6.10
C GLU A 199 -16.72 -5.52 7.40
N ALA A 200 -17.34 -6.69 7.58
CA ALA A 200 -17.08 -7.54 8.75
C ALA A 200 -15.61 -7.97 8.83
N LYS A 201 -15.03 -8.44 7.71
CA LYS A 201 -13.62 -8.83 7.67
C LYS A 201 -12.69 -7.64 7.88
N TRP A 202 -13.02 -6.48 7.32
CA TRP A 202 -12.25 -5.26 7.54
C TRP A 202 -12.32 -4.79 8.98
N ALA A 203 -13.48 -4.84 9.63
CA ALA A 203 -13.64 -4.49 11.03
C ALA A 203 -12.74 -5.34 11.96
N ALA A 204 -12.56 -6.63 11.66
CA ALA A 204 -11.65 -7.50 12.39
C ALA A 204 -10.15 -7.26 12.08
N ALA A 205 -9.85 -6.77 10.87
CA ALA A 205 -8.48 -6.60 10.39
C ALA A 205 -7.90 -5.19 10.62
N LYS A 206 -8.74 -4.13 10.60
CA LYS A 206 -8.34 -2.71 10.55
C LYS A 206 -7.38 -2.28 11.66
N ASP A 207 -7.47 -2.92 12.81
CA ASP A 207 -6.60 -2.70 13.95
C ASP A 207 -5.31 -3.49 13.74
N TRP A 208 -4.43 -2.95 12.91
CA TRP A 208 -3.03 -3.38 12.80
C TRP A 208 -2.27 -2.71 13.95
N PRO A 209 -1.76 -3.45 14.95
CA PRO A 209 -0.98 -2.85 16.03
C PRO A 209 0.41 -2.49 15.54
N LYS A 210 0.97 -1.38 16.05
CA LYS A 210 2.34 -0.99 15.79
C LYS A 210 3.28 -2.08 16.31
N PRO A 211 4.16 -2.65 15.46
CA PRO A 211 5.16 -3.61 15.93
C PRO A 211 6.11 -2.95 16.94
N LYS A 212 6.51 -3.71 17.95
CA LYS A 212 7.36 -3.22 19.04
C LYS A 212 8.85 -3.43 18.75
N TRP A 213 9.37 -2.82 17.68
CA TRP A 213 10.82 -2.74 17.49
C TRP A 213 11.45 -1.80 18.50
N ASN A 214 12.75 -1.97 18.75
CA ASN A 214 13.50 -1.26 19.79
C ASN A 214 12.93 -1.47 21.21
N ALA A 215 12.02 -2.44 21.41
CA ALA A 215 11.75 -2.94 22.73
C ALA A 215 13.03 -3.65 23.18
N GLN A 216 13.64 -3.18 24.27
CA GLN A 216 14.80 -3.84 24.87
C GLN A 216 14.54 -5.34 24.87
N ALA A 217 15.35 -6.10 24.13
CA ALA A 217 15.26 -7.54 24.16
C ALA A 217 15.34 -7.96 25.64
N PRO A 218 14.49 -8.87 26.13
CA PRO A 218 14.69 -9.42 27.46
C PRO A 218 16.12 -9.94 27.50
N SER A 219 16.90 -9.34 28.40
CA SER A 219 18.25 -9.73 28.72
C SER A 219 18.25 -11.21 29.10
N GLY A 220 18.61 -12.09 28.18
CA GLY A 220 18.81 -13.50 28.47
C GLY A 220 18.16 -14.42 27.47
N VAL A 221 18.76 -14.54 26.28
CA VAL A 221 19.12 -15.85 25.71
C VAL A 221 20.32 -15.62 24.80
N LEU A 222 21.52 -15.90 25.31
CA LEU A 222 22.64 -16.58 24.65
C LEU A 222 23.63 -16.98 25.73
#